data_AF-A0A6N6SI36-F1
#
_entry.id   AF-A0A6N6SI36-F1
#
_cell.length_a   1.000
_cell.length_b   1.000
_cell.length_c   1.000
_cell.angle_alpha   90.00
_cell.angle_beta   90.00
_cell.angle_gamma   90.00
#
_symmetry.space_group_name_H-M   'P 1'
#
loop_
_entity.id
_entity.type
_entity.pdbx_description
1 polymer ?
#
loop_
_entity_poly.entity_id
_entity_poly.type
_entity_poly.pdbx_seq_one_letter_code
_entity_poly.pdbx_strand_id
1 'polypeptide(L)'
;MHKRDVLVAWAFVIGLWFAVIFVALATWSLAPTGSARTLLLIGGAIVLVFNTAAIVAMLRHYREDRDFMYGLDIKFLDEARGRKG
;
A
#
# COMPACT_ATOMS: atom_id res chain seq x y z
N MET A 1 -6.41 13.63 9.36
CA MET A 1 -7.07 12.36 9.00
C MET A 1 -6.20 11.56 8.03
N HIS A 2 -5.90 12.09 6.84
CA HIS A 2 -5.12 11.40 5.79
C HIS A 2 -3.75 10.82 6.19
N LYS A 3 -2.93 11.54 6.99
CA LYS A 3 -1.62 11.02 7.44
C LYS A 3 -1.75 9.77 8.33
N ARG A 4 -2.86 9.64 9.07
CA ARG A 4 -3.12 8.47 9.91
C ARG A 4 -3.54 7.27 9.07
N ASP A 5 -4.38 7.47 8.07
CA ASP A 5 -4.84 6.38 7.20
C ASP A 5 -3.67 5.81 6.39
N VAL A 6 -2.79 6.68 5.88
CA VAL A 6 -1.54 6.29 5.23
C VAL A 6 -0.62 5.53 6.19
N LEU A 7 -0.51 5.98 7.45
CA LEU A 7 0.30 5.29 8.46
C LEU A 7 -0.23 3.88 8.75
N VAL A 8 -1.55 3.72 8.90
CA VAL A 8 -2.16 2.41 9.13
C VAL A 8 -1.95 1.49 7.93
N ALA A 9 -2.10 1.99 6.69
CA ALA A 9 -1.84 1.22 5.49
C ALA A 9 -0.39 0.70 5.44
N TRP A 10 0.59 1.55 5.77
CA TRP A 10 1.99 1.14 5.88
C TRP A 10 2.24 0.16 7.04
N ALA A 11 1.59 0.34 8.18
CA ALA A 11 1.68 -0.60 9.30
C ALA A 11 1.21 -2.00 8.90
N PHE A 12 0.13 -2.12 8.12
CA PHE A 12 -0.32 -3.40 7.58
C PHE A 12 0.71 -4.03 6.63
N VAL A 13 1.30 -3.26 5.72
CA VAL A 13 2.34 -3.76 4.81
C VAL A 13 3.55 -4.28 5.62
N ILE A 14 4.05 -3.47 6.55
CA ILE A 14 5.20 -3.84 7.39
C ILE A 14 4.88 -5.09 8.24
N GLY A 15 3.68 -5.15 8.83
CA GLY A 15 3.21 -6.32 9.57
C GLY A 15 3.18 -7.59 8.71
N LEU A 16 2.70 -7.48 7.46
CA LEU A 16 2.69 -8.59 6.50
C LEU A 16 4.12 -9.06 6.17
N TRP A 17 5.05 -8.12 5.94
CA TRP A 17 6.46 -8.45 5.71
C TRP A 17 7.06 -9.25 6.86
N PHE A 18 6.86 -8.79 8.10
CA PHE A 18 7.35 -9.51 9.27
C PHE A 18 6.69 -10.89 9.41
N ALA A 19 5.37 -10.99 9.19
CA ALA A 19 4.66 -12.25 9.29
C ALA A 19 5.19 -13.29 8.28
N VAL A 20 5.35 -12.91 7.01
CA VAL A 20 5.84 -13.82 5.96
C VAL A 20 7.28 -14.24 6.21
N ILE A 21 8.16 -13.30 6.57
CA ILE A 21 9.56 -13.61 6.90
C ILE A 21 9.64 -14.54 8.11
N PHE A 22 8.87 -14.23 9.17
CA PHE A 22 8.82 -15.07 10.35
C PHE A 22 8.38 -16.50 10.01
N VAL A 23 7.32 -16.66 9.23
CA VAL A 23 6.85 -17.98 8.79
C VAL A 23 7.91 -18.70 7.97
N ALA A 24 8.59 -18.01 7.04
CA ALA A 24 9.64 -18.60 6.23
C ALA A 24 10.81 -19.12 7.08
N LEU A 25 11.19 -18.39 8.13
CA LEU A 25 12.24 -18.81 9.07
C LEU A 25 11.76 -19.96 9.97
N ALA A 26 10.57 -19.85 10.55
CA ALA A 26 10.00 -20.83 11.46
C ALA A 26 9.73 -22.19 10.79
N THR A 27 9.42 -22.17 9.49
CA THR A 27 9.13 -23.38 8.71
C THR A 27 10.33 -23.88 7.89
N TRP A 28 11.51 -23.28 8.03
CA TRP A 28 12.67 -23.61 7.21
C TRP A 28 13.09 -25.08 7.29
N SER A 29 13.02 -25.67 8.48
CA SER A 29 13.33 -27.08 8.72
C SER A 29 12.23 -28.04 8.24
N LEU A 30 11.00 -27.56 8.04
CA LEU A 30 9.88 -28.34 7.51
C LEU A 30 9.96 -28.54 6.00
N ALA A 31 10.78 -27.73 5.29
CA ALA A 31 11.00 -27.88 3.87
C ALA A 31 12.21 -28.82 3.61
N PRO A 32 11.97 -30.09 3.22
CA PRO A 32 13.01 -31.12 3.18
C PRO A 32 13.91 -31.02 1.94
N THR A 33 13.44 -30.40 0.86
CA THR A 33 14.16 -30.29 -0.41
C THR A 33 14.51 -28.83 -0.75
N GLY A 34 15.61 -28.65 -1.48
CA GLY A 34 16.00 -27.32 -1.98
C GLY A 34 14.92 -26.71 -2.88
N SER A 35 14.24 -27.52 -3.70
CA SER A 35 13.14 -27.07 -4.56
C SER A 35 11.95 -26.54 -3.77
N ALA A 36 11.56 -27.20 -2.67
CA ALA A 36 10.49 -26.73 -1.79
C ALA A 36 10.83 -25.38 -1.16
N ARG A 37 12.08 -25.18 -0.73
CA ARG A 37 12.55 -23.90 -0.19
C ARG A 37 12.52 -22.79 -1.22
N THR A 38 12.98 -23.06 -2.45
CA THR A 38 12.89 -22.08 -3.55
C THR A 38 11.44 -21.71 -3.84
N LEU A 39 10.53 -22.68 -3.89
CA LEU A 39 9.11 -22.42 -4.12
C LEU A 39 8.49 -21.56 -3.00
N LEU A 40 8.81 -21.86 -1.74
CA LEU A 40 8.37 -21.06 -0.59
C LEU A 40 8.88 -19.62 -0.67
N LEU A 41 10.15 -19.42 -1.04
CA LEU A 41 10.74 -18.09 -1.17
C LEU A 41 10.10 -17.29 -2.32
N ILE A 42 9.88 -17.92 -3.47
CA ILE A 42 9.22 -17.28 -4.61
C ILE A 42 7.76 -16.93 -4.26
N GLY A 43 7.02 -17.88 -3.68
CA GLY A 43 5.63 -17.66 -3.26
C GLY A 43 5.51 -16.54 -2.22
N GLY A 44 6.38 -16.55 -1.21
CA GLY A 44 6.46 -15.47 -0.21
C GLY A 44 6.80 -14.13 -0.84
N ALA A 45 7.79 -14.07 -1.74
CA ALA A 45 8.16 -12.85 -2.44
C ALA A 45 7.00 -12.28 -3.29
N ILE A 46 6.27 -13.15 -4.01
CA ILE A 46 5.08 -12.75 -4.77
C ILE A 46 4.04 -12.11 -3.84
N VAL A 47 3.69 -12.78 -2.74
CA VAL A 47 2.72 -12.24 -1.78
C VAL A 47 3.12 -10.86 -1.29
N LEU A 48 4.39 -10.69 -0.91
CA LEU A 48 4.91 -9.42 -0.38
C LEU A 48 4.90 -8.30 -1.43
N VAL A 49 5.41 -8.57 -2.63
CA VAL A 49 5.51 -7.57 -3.70
C VAL A 49 4.13 -7.14 -4.16
N PHE A 50 3.23 -8.10 -4.44
CA PHE A 50 1.89 -7.77 -4.94
C PHE A 50 1.04 -7.03 -3.89
N ASN A 51 1.09 -7.42 -2.61
CA ASN A 51 0.37 -6.68 -1.57
C ASN A 51 0.93 -5.27 -1.38
N THR A 52 2.26 -5.12 -1.40
CA THR A 52 2.88 -3.80 -1.31
C THR A 52 2.48 -2.93 -2.50
N ALA A 53 2.49 -3.48 -3.72
CA ALA A 53 2.08 -2.79 -4.93
C ALA A 53 0.59 -2.39 -4.89
N ALA A 54 -0.29 -3.25 -4.39
CA ALA A 54 -1.71 -2.95 -4.23
C ALA A 54 -1.95 -1.76 -3.29
N ILE A 55 -1.25 -1.71 -2.15
CA ILE A 55 -1.34 -0.58 -1.22
C ILE A 55 -0.77 0.69 -1.85
N VAL A 56 0.37 0.62 -2.56
CA VAL A 56 0.92 1.79 -3.27
C VAL A 56 -0.04 2.29 -4.34
N ALA A 57 -0.68 1.40 -5.10
CA ALA A 57 -1.67 1.75 -6.10
C ALA A 57 -2.89 2.43 -5.47
N MET A 58 -3.42 1.86 -4.37
CA MET A 58 -4.50 2.46 -3.60
C MET A 58 -4.14 3.87 -3.13
N LEU A 59 -2.96 4.04 -2.53
CA LEU A 59 -2.50 5.35 -2.05
C LEU A 59 -2.28 6.36 -3.17
N ARG A 60 -1.81 5.92 -4.34
CA ARG A 60 -1.62 6.78 -5.51
C ARG A 60 -2.96 7.27 -6.06
N HIS A 61 -3.90 6.36 -6.27
CA HIS A 61 -5.22 6.70 -6.79
C HIS A 61 -5.99 7.64 -5.84
N TYR A 62 -5.91 7.39 -4.52
CA TYR A 62 -6.48 8.28 -3.50
C TYR A 62 -5.94 9.71 -3.55
N ARG A 63 -4.69 9.91 -3.97
CA ARG A 63 -4.12 11.26 -4.13
C ARG A 63 -4.62 11.92 -5.42
N GLU A 64 -4.66 11.15 -6.50
CA GLU A 64 -5.06 11.60 -7.83
C GLU A 64 -6.53 12.05 -7.86
N ASP A 65 -7.44 11.23 -7.29
CA ASP A 65 -8.87 11.56 -7.21
C ASP A 65 -9.13 12.79 -6.32
N ARG A 66 -8.33 12.96 -5.26
CA ARG A 66 -8.49 14.05 -4.32
C ARG A 66 -7.99 15.39 -4.88
N ASP A 67 -6.86 15.39 -5.56
CA ASP A 67 -6.29 16.62 -6.16
C ASP A 67 -7.20 17.12 -7.31
N PHE A 68 -7.88 16.21 -8.01
CA PHE A 68 -8.95 16.55 -8.95
C PHE A 68 -10.16 17.18 -8.26
N MET A 69 -10.69 16.57 -7.19
CA MET A 69 -11.90 17.04 -6.51
C MET A 69 -11.71 18.42 -5.85
N TYR A 70 -10.60 18.64 -5.13
CA TYR A 70 -10.36 19.93 -4.47
C TYR A 70 -9.89 21.01 -5.44
N GLY A 71 -9.15 20.67 -6.50
CA GLY A 71 -8.75 21.66 -7.51
C GLY A 71 -9.96 22.36 -8.16
N LEU A 72 -11.02 21.59 -8.41
CA LEU A 72 -12.26 22.11 -8.97
C LEU A 72 -13.03 22.98 -7.96
N ASP A 73 -13.13 22.54 -6.70
CA ASP A 73 -13.83 23.27 -5.65
C ASP A 73 -13.18 24.63 -5.33
N ILE A 74 -11.84 24.66 -5.28
CA ILE A 74 -11.07 25.91 -5.06
C ILE A 74 -11.31 26.89 -6.21
N LYS A 75 -11.35 26.40 -7.45
CA LYS A 75 -11.60 27.23 -8.64
C LYS A 75 -13.00 27.87 -8.63
N PHE A 76 -14.03 27.11 -8.25
CA PHE A 76 -15.38 27.66 -8.10
C PHE A 76 -15.48 28.65 -6.93
N LEU A 77 -14.78 28.41 -5.83
CA LEU A 77 -14.71 29.35 -4.71
C LEU A 77 -14.05 30.68 -5.12
N ASP A 78 -12.97 30.64 -5.91
CA ASP A 78 -12.32 31.85 -6.44
C ASP A 78 -13.23 32.60 -7.43
N GLU A 79 -13.91 31.90 -8.33
CA GLU A 79 -14.88 32.50 -9.25
C GLU A 79 -16.07 33.16 -8.51
N ALA A 80 -16.54 32.55 -7.43
CA ALA A 80 -17.59 33.11 -6.58
C ALA A 80 -17.13 34.33 -5.78
N ARG A 81 -15.84 34.37 -5.38
CA ARG A 81 -15.24 35.49 -4.65
C ARG A 81 -14.94 36.67 -5.56
N GLY A 82 -14.46 36.41 -6.78
CA GLY A 82 -14.22 37.44 -7.80
C GLY A 82 -15.49 38.10 -8.34
N ARG A 83 -16.65 37.44 -8.23
CA ARG A 83 -17.97 38.03 -8.56
C ARG A 83 -18.58 38.91 -7.47
N LYS A 84 -18.01 38.94 -6.27
CA LYS A 84 -18.50 39.72 -5.12
C LYS A 84 -17.75 41.04 -4.88
N GLY A 85 -16.75 41.36 -5.70
CA GLY A 85 -16.10 42.68 -5.77
C GLY A 85 -16.47 43.40 -7.05
#